data_AF-A0A3B9WNA4-F1
#
_entry.id   AF-A0A3B9WNA4-F1
#
_cell.length_a   1.000
_cell.length_b   1.000
_cell.length_c   1.000
_cell.angle_alpha   90.00
_cell.angle_beta   90.00
_cell.angle_gamma   90.00
#
_symmetry.space_group_name_H-M   'P 1'
#
loop_
_entity.id
_entity.type
_entity.pdbx_description
1 polymer ?
#
loop_
_entity_poly.entity_id
_entity_poly.type
_entity_poly.pdbx_seq_one_letter_code
_entity_poly.pdbx_strand_id
1 'polypeptide(L)' 'ANKTVNDARYGMHLSYVLGWLTPEEAGCLGVTEDRAKTFTKQQQQLLGYRCYDASDLNGGRLWTVDYEDVPVGLNW' A
#
# COMPACT_ATOMS: atom_id res chain seq x y z
N ALA A 1 -20.39 -16.75 18.20
CA ALA A 1 -19.13 -17.51 18.32
C ALA A 1 -19.21 -18.79 17.50
N ASN A 2 -18.09 -19.30 16.99
CA ASN A 2 -18.06 -20.62 16.35
C ASN A 2 -18.40 -21.71 17.38
N LYS A 3 -19.24 -22.68 17.02
CA LYS A 3 -19.73 -23.76 17.90
C LYS A 3 -19.38 -25.17 17.38
N THR A 4 -18.66 -25.27 16.27
CA THR A 4 -18.23 -26.55 15.71
C THR A 4 -17.12 -27.17 16.56
N VAL A 5 -16.99 -28.50 16.51
CA VAL A 5 -15.98 -29.22 17.31
C VAL A 5 -14.60 -29.10 16.67
N ASN A 6 -14.49 -29.19 15.34
CA ASN A 6 -13.21 -29.27 14.63
C ASN A 6 -13.12 -28.43 13.34
N ASP A 7 -14.07 -27.53 13.08
CA ASP A 7 -14.09 -26.76 11.83
C ASP A 7 -13.56 -25.35 12.04
N ALA A 8 -12.46 -25.03 11.35
CA ALA A 8 -11.91 -23.68 11.31
C ALA A 8 -12.83 -22.75 10.52
N ARG A 9 -13.07 -21.53 11.05
CA ARG A 9 -13.72 -20.45 10.31
C ARG A 9 -12.66 -19.49 9.80
N TYR A 10 -12.32 -19.62 8.52
CA TYR A 10 -11.42 -18.68 7.87
C TYR A 10 -12.15 -17.37 7.57
N GLY A 11 -11.54 -16.26 7.97
CA GLY A 11 -11.99 -14.91 7.64
C GLY A 11 -10.81 -14.13 7.08
N MET A 12 -11.08 -13.26 6.12
CA MET A 12 -10.11 -12.31 5.61
C MET A 12 -10.53 -10.92 6.08
N HIS A 13 -9.63 -10.23 6.76
CA HIS A 13 -9.80 -8.82 7.11
C HIS A 13 -8.99 -7.98 6.12
N LEU A 14 -9.60 -6.92 5.61
CA LEU A 14 -8.97 -5.94 4.77
C LEU A 14 -9.46 -4.56 5.20
N SER A 15 -8.53 -3.69 5.54
CA SER A 15 -8.79 -2.31 5.94
C SER A 15 -8.02 -1.36 5.06
N TYR A 16 -8.57 -0.15 4.90
CA TYR A 16 -7.93 0.95 4.18
C TYR A 16 -7.77 2.13 5.12
N VAL A 17 -6.67 2.86 4.95
CA VAL A 17 -6.42 4.14 5.64
C VAL A 17 -6.11 5.21 4.61
N LEU A 18 -6.28 6.47 5.00
CA LEU A 18 -5.93 7.62 4.16
C LEU A 18 -4.41 7.64 3.92
N GLY A 19 -3.98 8.08 2.74
CA GLY A 19 -2.56 8.04 2.34
C GLY A 19 -1.62 8.92 3.18
N TRP A 20 -2.15 9.76 4.06
CA TRP A 20 -1.40 10.54 5.05
C TRP A 20 -1.32 9.88 6.44
N LEU A 21 -1.93 8.70 6.62
CA LEU A 21 -1.81 7.88 7.84
C LEU A 21 -0.88 6.71 7.59
N THR A 22 -0.06 6.35 8.57
CA THR A 22 0.82 5.18 8.49
C THR A 22 -0.01 3.89 8.48
N PRO A 23 0.13 3.02 7.46
CA PRO A 23 -0.51 1.71 7.46
C PRO A 23 -0.03 0.81 8.61
N GLU A 24 -0.88 -0.12 9.05
CA GLU A 24 -0.52 -1.11 10.08
C GLU A 24 0.60 -2.06 9.60
N GLU A 25 0.51 -2.51 8.33
CA GLU A 25 1.52 -3.36 7.72
C GLU A 25 2.40 -2.57 6.73
N ALA A 26 3.72 -2.79 6.81
CA ALA A 26 4.69 -2.21 5.89
C ALA A 26 4.71 -2.97 4.55
N GLY A 27 3.67 -2.79 3.73
CA GLY A 27 3.51 -3.49 2.44
C GLY A 27 4.70 -3.36 1.49
N CYS A 28 5.39 -2.22 1.52
CA CYS A 28 6.59 -1.96 0.72
C CYS A 28 7.80 -2.82 1.11
N LEU A 29 7.83 -3.39 2.32
CA LEU A 29 8.88 -4.32 2.77
C LEU A 29 8.52 -5.77 2.47
N GLY A 30 7.23 -6.11 2.45
CA GLY A 30 6.74 -7.49 2.28
C GLY A 30 6.67 -7.95 0.83
N VAL A 31 6.53 -7.02 -0.12
CA VAL A 31 6.53 -7.29 -1.55
C VAL A 31 7.88 -6.87 -2.11
N THR A 32 8.51 -7.69 -2.94
CA THR A 32 9.77 -7.31 -3.61
C THR A 32 9.53 -6.29 -4.70
N GLU A 33 10.56 -5.52 -5.02
CA GLU A 33 10.56 -4.59 -6.15
C GLU A 33 10.11 -5.29 -7.46
N ASP A 34 10.79 -6.36 -7.88
CA ASP A 34 10.45 -7.06 -9.13
C ASP A 34 8.97 -7.49 -9.23
N ARG A 35 8.36 -7.84 -8.09
CA ARG A 35 6.94 -8.20 -8.04
C ARG A 35 6.04 -6.97 -8.11
N ALA A 36 6.41 -5.89 -7.45
CA ALA A 36 5.65 -4.64 -7.50
C ALA A 36 5.62 -4.03 -8.92
N LYS A 37 6.66 -4.23 -9.73
CA LYS A 37 6.70 -3.85 -11.17
C LYS A 37 5.57 -4.49 -12.00
N THR A 38 5.09 -5.67 -11.64
CA THR A 38 4.04 -6.38 -12.39
C THR A 38 2.62 -5.95 -12.01
N PHE A 39 2.47 -5.08 -11.01
CA PHE A 39 1.18 -4.66 -10.49
C PHE A 39 0.59 -3.46 -11.22
N THR A 40 -0.72 -3.28 -11.11
CA THR A 40 -1.36 -2.04 -11.56
C THR A 40 -0.91 -0.86 -10.70
N LYS A 41 -1.04 0.37 -11.22
CA LYS A 41 -0.70 1.59 -10.46
C LYS A 41 -1.44 1.66 -9.12
N GLN A 42 -2.70 1.23 -9.07
CA GLN A 42 -3.50 1.23 -7.84
C GLN A 42 -2.98 0.20 -6.82
N GLN A 43 -2.62 -1.00 -7.26
CA GLN A 43 -2.02 -2.01 -6.38
C GLN A 43 -0.67 -1.54 -5.83
N GLN A 44 0.16 -0.90 -6.66
CA GLN A 44 1.41 -0.29 -6.21
C GLN A 44 1.16 0.78 -5.15
N GLN A 45 0.17 1.66 -5.35
CA GLN A 45 -0.17 2.69 -4.38
C GLN A 45 -0.64 2.10 -3.04
N LEU A 46 -1.50 1.09 -3.05
CA LEU A 46 -1.96 0.41 -1.83
C LEU A 46 -0.83 -0.28 -1.06
N LEU A 47 0.25 -0.66 -1.74
CA LEU A 47 1.40 -1.36 -1.16
C LEU A 47 2.60 -0.44 -0.88
N GLY A 48 2.44 0.88 -0.99
CA GLY A 48 3.51 1.83 -0.68
C GLY A 48 4.58 1.97 -1.78
N TYR A 49 4.25 1.60 -3.02
CA TYR A 49 5.12 1.73 -4.20
C TYR A 49 4.76 2.91 -5.11
N ARG A 50 3.87 3.79 -4.64
CA ARG A 50 3.58 5.10 -5.25
C ARG A 50 3.41 6.13 -4.15
N CYS A 51 3.67 7.39 -4.48
CA CYS A 51 3.37 8.49 -3.59
C CYS A 51 1.85 8.63 -3.38
N TYR A 52 1.48 9.21 -2.24
CA TYR A 52 0.17 9.80 -2.07
C TYR A 52 0.19 11.23 -2.64
N ASP A 53 -0.81 11.60 -3.45
CA ASP A 53 -0.95 12.93 -4.04
C ASP A 53 -2.32 13.52 -3.68
N ALA A 54 -2.29 14.65 -2.97
CA ALA A 54 -3.46 15.39 -2.54
C ALA A 54 -3.61 16.75 -3.25
N SER A 55 -2.96 16.96 -4.38
CA SER A 55 -2.94 18.27 -5.07
C SER A 55 -4.36 18.77 -5.38
N ASP A 56 -5.27 17.88 -5.76
CA ASP A 56 -6.69 18.20 -6.01
C ASP A 56 -7.46 18.66 -4.76
N LEU A 57 -6.91 18.39 -3.57
CA LEU A 57 -7.45 18.80 -2.27
C LEU A 57 -6.67 19.99 -1.68
N ASN A 58 -5.86 20.68 -2.49
CA ASN A 58 -4.87 21.68 -2.03
C ASN A 58 -3.88 21.13 -0.99
N GLY A 59 -3.62 19.82 -1.03
CA GLY A 59 -2.63 19.14 -0.19
C GLY A 59 -1.30 18.94 -0.92
N GLY A 60 -0.31 18.42 -0.18
CA GLY A 60 0.99 18.06 -0.74
C GLY A 60 1.08 16.58 -1.15
N ARG A 61 2.25 16.21 -1.66
CA ARG A 61 2.63 14.81 -1.88
C ARG A 61 3.34 14.26 -0.66
N LEU A 62 3.01 13.03 -0.29
CA LEU A 62 3.69 12.28 0.77
C LEU A 62 4.27 10.99 0.19
N TRP A 63 5.21 10.39 0.92
CA TRP A 63 5.81 9.11 0.54
C TRP A 63 6.57 9.20 -0.79
N THR A 64 7.43 10.21 -0.90
CA THR A 64 8.27 10.49 -2.08
C THR A 64 9.71 10.05 -1.86
N VAL A 65 10.43 9.83 -2.95
CA VAL A 65 11.89 9.62 -2.96
C VAL A 65 12.47 10.77 -3.78
N ASP A 66 13.35 11.59 -3.16
CA ASP A 66 13.88 12.82 -3.76
C ASP A 66 12.80 13.75 -4.32
N TYR A 67 11.68 13.90 -3.59
CA TYR A 67 10.48 14.64 -3.99
C TYR A 67 9.73 14.08 -5.22
N GLU A 68 10.17 12.96 -5.77
CA GLU A 68 9.54 12.29 -6.89
C GLU A 68 8.64 11.12 -6.45
N ASP A 69 7.83 10.62 -7.40
CA ASP A 69 7.10 9.37 -7.19
C ASP A 69 8.10 8.24 -6.95
N VAL A 70 7.74 7.25 -6.12
CA VAL A 70 8.66 6.19 -5.69
C VAL A 70 9.35 5.54 -6.90
N PRO A 71 8.66 5.24 -8.02
CA PRO A 71 9.34 4.63 -9.16
C PRO A 71 10.19 5.54 -10.02
N VAL A 72 9.91 6.83 -10.01
CA VAL A 72 10.79 7.81 -10.62
C VAL A 72 12.06 7.97 -9.79
N GLY A 73 11.93 8.17 -8.47
CA GLY A 73 13.06 8.38 -7.56
C GLY A 73 13.97 7.17 -7.39
N LEU A 74 13.43 5.95 -7.50
CA LEU A 74 14.22 4.71 -7.45
C LEU A 74 14.69 4.21 -8.83
N ASN A 75 14.30 4.88 -9.91
CA ASN A 75 14.70 4.57 -11.29
C ASN A 75 14.43 3.10 -11.70
N TRP A 76 13.17 2.68 -11.62
CA TRP A 76 12.77 1.29 -11.89
C TRP A 76 11.44 1.16 -12.65
#